data_AF-A0AB33JP77-F1
#
_entry.id   AF-A0AB33JP77-F1
#
_cell.length_a   1.000
_cell.length_b   1.000
_cell.length_c   1.000
_cell.angle_alpha   90.00
_cell.angle_beta   90.00
_cell.angle_gamma   90.00
#
_symmetry.space_group_name_H-M   'P 1'
#
loop_
_entity.id
_entity.type
_entity.pdbx_description
1 polymer ?
#
loop_
_entity_poly.entity_id
_entity_poly.type
_entity_poly.pdbx_seq_one_letter_code
_entity_poly.pdbx_strand_id
1 'polypeptide(L)'
;MENLLDGDVNVNIEHKEGRMYFNLWKTHDWGEYTLYYFPVKFMEKLRPPFRRLCISFLHRLMEGNGIESILHADDTDMILTYLQDSEMNGYEKEERKETDRFLRSFQEGKARRLLQRVEGKSYHRNIVRALLRYVPQNEDERLLLDSMKEGCEFLFPRKALMDYQYDPFYEEEPEFLPMPLQSQVRVVYDTDDIISEALVNDYNYNEPYSYSIIPTETLVLSPDTEKPFTMDDDYPERFFQWADSFIDITANN
;
A
#
# COMPACT_ATOMS: atom_id res chain seq x y z
N MET A 1 17.12 29.20 -24.39
CA MET A 1 16.87 27.78 -24.68
C MET A 1 16.35 27.20 -23.39
N GLU A 2 15.08 26.82 -23.34
CA GLU A 2 14.57 25.96 -22.27
C GLU A 2 15.10 24.56 -22.56
N ASN A 3 15.80 23.95 -21.61
CA ASN A 3 16.23 22.56 -21.75
C ASN A 3 14.98 21.68 -21.67
N LEU A 4 14.91 20.67 -22.54
CA LEU A 4 13.79 19.72 -22.57
C LEU A 4 13.79 18.77 -21.36
N LEU A 5 14.93 18.70 -20.65
CA LEU A 5 15.19 17.81 -19.52
C LEU A 5 15.74 18.65 -18.36
N ASP A 6 15.15 18.47 -17.18
CA ASP A 6 15.73 18.93 -15.93
C ASP A 6 16.89 17.99 -15.52
N GLY A 7 17.81 18.44 -14.66
CA GLY A 7 19.04 17.72 -14.33
C GLY A 7 18.86 16.29 -13.77
N ASP A 8 17.67 15.99 -13.26
CA ASP A 8 17.32 14.72 -12.59
C ASP A 8 16.37 13.83 -13.41
N VAL A 9 16.11 14.17 -14.69
CA VAL A 9 15.27 13.36 -15.58
C VAL A 9 16.12 12.32 -16.30
N ASN A 10 15.70 11.07 -16.22
CA ASN A 10 16.37 9.92 -16.84
C ASN A 10 15.63 9.46 -18.10
N VAL A 11 16.29 8.65 -18.93
CA VAL A 11 15.71 8.09 -20.16
C VAL A 11 16.08 6.62 -20.32
N ASN A 12 15.06 5.80 -20.57
CA ASN A 12 15.22 4.40 -20.96
C ASN A 12 14.81 4.19 -22.41
N ILE A 13 15.45 3.22 -23.07
CA ILE A 13 15.04 2.72 -24.38
C ILE A 13 14.31 1.41 -24.15
N GLU A 14 13.03 1.38 -24.47
CA GLU A 14 12.16 0.24 -24.15
C GLU A 14 11.56 -0.36 -25.42
N HIS A 15 11.28 -1.66 -25.36
CA HIS A 15 10.66 -2.41 -26.43
C HIS A 15 9.27 -2.89 -26.01
N LYS A 16 8.24 -2.51 -26.76
CA LYS A 16 6.88 -3.04 -26.56
C LYS A 16 6.27 -3.42 -27.89
N GLU A 17 5.75 -4.64 -27.97
CA GLU A 17 5.11 -5.19 -29.17
C GLU A 17 5.97 -5.06 -30.46
N GLY A 18 7.30 -5.25 -30.32
CA GLY A 18 8.25 -5.16 -31.43
C GLY A 18 8.57 -3.74 -31.89
N ARG A 19 8.20 -2.70 -31.13
CA ARG A 19 8.55 -1.31 -31.39
C ARG A 19 9.43 -0.75 -30.26
N MET A 20 10.48 -0.03 -30.65
CA MET A 20 11.29 0.75 -29.71
C MET A 20 10.60 2.08 -29.42
N TYR A 21 10.65 2.51 -28.15
CA TYR A 21 10.31 3.87 -27.73
C TYR A 21 11.30 4.35 -26.66
N PHE A 22 11.37 5.66 -26.48
CA PHE A 22 12.12 6.27 -25.39
C PHE A 22 11.13 6.62 -24.28
N ASN A 23 11.45 6.27 -23.05
CA ASN A 23 10.64 6.60 -21.88
C ASN A 23 11.44 7.51 -20.97
N LEU A 24 10.97 8.74 -20.79
CA LEU A 24 11.51 9.63 -19.77
C LEU A 24 10.94 9.23 -18.42
N TRP A 25 11.75 9.31 -17.37
CA TRP A 25 11.29 9.01 -16.03
C TRP A 25 11.99 9.84 -14.97
N LYS A 26 11.27 10.09 -13.86
CA LYS A 26 11.81 10.71 -12.65
C LYS A 26 11.03 10.23 -11.43
N THR A 27 11.73 9.85 -10.38
CA THR A 27 11.13 9.36 -9.13
C THR A 27 10.47 10.49 -8.37
N HIS A 28 9.33 10.20 -7.74
CA HIS A 28 8.72 11.08 -6.74
C HIS A 28 9.53 11.09 -5.45
N ASP A 29 9.32 12.13 -4.65
CA ASP A 29 9.87 12.16 -3.30
C ASP A 29 9.10 11.13 -2.45
N TRP A 30 9.82 10.09 -2.02
CA TRP A 30 9.29 8.95 -1.29
C TRP A 30 10.06 8.76 0.02
N GLY A 31 9.38 8.28 1.06
CA GLY A 31 9.99 8.02 2.36
C GLY A 31 11.03 6.91 2.30
N GLU A 32 12.31 7.25 2.49
CA GLU A 32 13.36 6.24 2.61
C GLU A 32 13.02 5.25 3.74
N TYR A 33 13.01 3.95 3.42
CA TYR A 33 12.78 2.86 4.39
C TYR A 33 11.40 2.87 5.10
N THR A 34 10.35 3.37 4.44
CA THR A 34 9.00 3.43 5.03
C THR A 34 8.05 2.42 4.40
N LEU A 35 7.36 1.62 5.24
CA LEU A 35 6.30 0.69 4.82
C LEU A 35 4.93 1.22 5.25
N TYR A 36 4.01 1.34 4.30
CA TYR A 36 2.66 1.88 4.51
C TYR A 36 1.64 0.74 4.66
N TYR A 37 1.65 0.13 5.85
CA TYR A 37 0.73 -0.94 6.20
C TYR A 37 -0.51 -0.36 6.88
N PHE A 38 -1.65 -0.39 6.19
CA PHE A 38 -2.92 0.12 6.70
C PHE A 38 -3.61 -0.95 7.56
N PRO A 39 -3.63 -0.83 8.91
CA PRO A 39 -4.20 -1.86 9.77
C PRO A 39 -5.73 -1.84 9.71
N VAL A 40 -6.38 -2.99 9.93
CA VAL A 40 -7.85 -3.07 10.01
C VAL A 40 -8.37 -3.50 11.38
N LYS A 41 -7.51 -3.98 12.29
CA LYS A 41 -7.90 -4.48 13.62
C LYS A 41 -8.61 -3.43 14.48
N PHE A 42 -8.25 -2.15 14.38
CA PHE A 42 -8.90 -1.06 15.13
C PHE A 42 -10.43 -1.06 14.90
N MET A 43 -10.88 -1.47 13.72
CA MET A 43 -12.30 -1.53 13.35
C MET A 43 -13.12 -2.45 14.25
N GLU A 44 -12.48 -3.42 14.91
CA GLU A 44 -13.14 -4.36 15.81
C GLU A 44 -13.68 -3.70 17.09
N LYS A 45 -13.04 -2.60 17.52
CA LYS A 45 -13.44 -1.80 18.69
C LYS A 45 -14.51 -0.75 18.34
N LEU A 46 -14.64 -0.41 17.06
CA LEU A 46 -15.56 0.63 16.61
C LEU A 46 -17.03 0.24 16.68
N ARG A 47 -17.89 1.22 16.94
CA ARG A 47 -19.35 1.06 16.88
C ARG A 47 -19.81 0.68 15.46
N PRO A 48 -20.88 -0.11 15.29
CA PRO A 48 -21.30 -0.60 13.97
C PRO A 48 -21.53 0.47 12.89
N PRO A 49 -22.09 1.66 13.18
CA PRO A 49 -22.23 2.72 12.18
C PRO A 49 -20.89 3.23 11.66
N PHE A 50 -19.96 3.56 12.57
CA PHE A 50 -18.65 4.09 12.21
C PHE A 50 -17.74 3.04 11.57
N ARG A 51 -17.81 1.80 12.07
CA ARG A 51 -17.12 0.64 11.48
C ARG A 51 -17.45 0.47 10.00
N ARG A 52 -18.74 0.56 9.63
CA ARG A 52 -19.16 0.48 8.22
C ARG A 52 -18.59 1.62 7.39
N LEU A 53 -18.41 2.79 8.00
CA LEU A 53 -17.84 3.97 7.36
C LEU A 53 -16.36 3.75 7.05
N CYS A 54 -15.58 3.30 8.04
CA CYS A 54 -14.16 2.96 7.90
C CYS A 54 -13.93 1.85 6.88
N ILE A 55 -14.72 0.77 6.93
CA ILE A 55 -14.66 -0.31 5.93
C ILE A 55 -14.93 0.24 4.52
N SER A 56 -15.93 1.11 4.37
CA SER A 56 -16.26 1.69 3.06
C SER A 56 -15.17 2.62 2.54
N PHE A 57 -14.52 3.34 3.44
CA PHE A 57 -13.43 4.25 3.11
C PHE A 57 -12.21 3.47 2.63
N LEU A 58 -11.69 2.52 3.43
CA LEU A 58 -10.54 1.70 3.02
C LEU A 58 -10.82 0.90 1.76
N HIS A 59 -12.02 0.31 1.62
CA HIS A 59 -12.40 -0.38 0.39
C HIS A 59 -12.27 0.52 -0.86
N ARG A 60 -12.72 1.78 -0.76
CA ARG A 60 -12.65 2.74 -1.89
C ARG A 60 -11.25 3.24 -2.13
N LEU A 61 -10.45 3.42 -1.08
CA LEU A 61 -9.04 3.75 -1.19
C LEU A 61 -8.28 2.65 -1.93
N MET A 62 -8.51 1.39 -1.54
CA MET A 62 -7.94 0.20 -2.18
C MET A 62 -8.32 0.13 -3.65
N GLU A 63 -9.63 0.18 -3.95
CA GLU A 63 -10.15 0.12 -5.31
C GLU A 63 -9.63 1.26 -6.19
N GLY A 64 -9.58 2.49 -5.66
CA GLY A 64 -9.12 3.66 -6.40
C GLY A 64 -7.62 3.67 -6.70
N ASN A 65 -6.81 3.02 -5.86
CA ASN A 65 -5.35 3.05 -5.96
C ASN A 65 -4.71 1.75 -6.44
N GLY A 66 -5.48 0.65 -6.53
CA GLY A 66 -4.92 -0.69 -6.75
C GLY A 66 -4.18 -1.25 -5.53
N ILE A 67 -4.48 -0.76 -4.32
CA ILE A 67 -3.84 -1.26 -3.09
C ILE A 67 -4.48 -2.59 -2.72
N GLU A 68 -3.66 -3.61 -2.55
CA GLU A 68 -4.11 -4.95 -2.16
C GLU A 68 -4.04 -5.14 -0.64
N SER A 69 -4.70 -6.19 -0.16
CA SER A 69 -4.46 -6.65 1.20
C SER A 69 -3.41 -7.76 1.20
N ILE A 70 -2.82 -7.96 2.37
CA ILE A 70 -1.90 -9.04 2.69
C ILE A 70 -2.42 -10.45 2.33
N LEU A 71 -3.73 -10.64 2.08
CA LEU A 71 -4.29 -11.96 1.77
C LEU A 71 -3.84 -12.58 0.44
N HIS A 72 -3.35 -11.78 -0.51
CA HIS A 72 -3.02 -12.23 -1.87
C HIS A 72 -1.56 -12.01 -2.26
N ALA A 73 -0.72 -11.60 -1.31
CA ALA A 73 0.68 -11.30 -1.60
C ALA A 73 1.54 -12.57 -1.53
N ASP A 74 2.37 -12.81 -2.55
CA ASP A 74 3.21 -14.01 -2.65
C ASP A 74 4.18 -14.16 -1.45
N ASP A 75 4.72 -13.04 -0.97
CA ASP A 75 5.57 -12.98 0.23
C ASP A 75 4.83 -13.46 1.50
N THR A 76 3.51 -13.26 1.56
CA THR A 76 2.68 -13.69 2.68
C THR A 76 2.53 -15.20 2.70
N ASP A 77 2.31 -15.84 1.56
CA ASP A 77 2.20 -17.31 1.49
C ASP A 77 3.52 -17.99 1.89
N MET A 78 4.65 -17.40 1.50
CA MET A 78 5.98 -17.84 1.93
C MET A 78 6.13 -17.73 3.46
N ILE A 79 5.78 -16.57 4.04
CA ILE A 79 5.87 -16.33 5.49
C ILE A 79 4.93 -17.24 6.26
N LEU A 80 3.71 -17.47 5.78
CA LEU A 80 2.78 -18.41 6.40
C LEU A 80 3.37 -19.82 6.45
N THR A 81 3.99 -20.27 5.36
CA THR A 81 4.66 -21.57 5.30
C THR A 81 5.82 -21.61 6.29
N TYR A 82 6.66 -20.58 6.32
CA TYR A 82 7.79 -20.48 7.27
C TYR A 82 7.34 -20.50 8.74
N LEU A 83 6.28 -19.77 9.09
CA LEU A 83 5.73 -19.73 10.44
C LEU A 83 5.04 -21.04 10.84
N GLN A 84 4.58 -21.84 9.87
CA GLN A 84 3.99 -23.17 10.09
C GLN A 84 5.04 -24.29 10.19
N ASP A 85 6.07 -24.23 9.34
CA ASP A 85 7.10 -25.26 9.18
C ASP A 85 8.27 -25.10 10.14
N SER A 86 8.49 -23.88 10.65
CA SER A 86 9.38 -23.71 11.77
C SER A 86 8.85 -24.58 12.92
N GLU A 87 9.48 -25.74 13.12
CA GLU A 87 9.62 -26.26 14.47
C GLU A 87 10.26 -25.12 15.24
N MET A 88 9.44 -24.29 15.89
CA MET A 88 9.79 -23.04 16.55
C MET A 88 10.72 -23.34 17.74
N ASN A 89 11.92 -23.84 17.47
CA ASN A 89 12.80 -24.61 18.36
C ASN A 89 13.49 -23.73 19.43
N GLY A 90 13.08 -22.47 19.55
CA GLY A 90 13.44 -21.56 20.63
C GLY A 90 12.26 -20.86 21.32
N TYR A 91 11.04 -20.92 20.77
CA TYR A 91 9.88 -20.25 21.36
C TYR A 91 9.29 -21.05 22.52
N GLU A 92 8.90 -20.35 23.58
CA GLU A 92 8.22 -20.96 24.69
C GLU A 92 6.88 -21.56 24.24
N LYS A 93 6.40 -22.58 24.98
CA LYS A 93 5.15 -23.27 24.64
C LYS A 93 3.96 -22.32 24.50
N GLU A 94 3.96 -21.20 25.21
CA GLU A 94 2.86 -20.24 25.18
C GLU A 94 2.92 -19.35 23.92
N GLU A 95 4.10 -18.84 23.56
CA GLU A 95 4.32 -18.10 22.30
C GLU A 95 3.90 -18.93 21.09
N ARG A 96 4.26 -20.22 21.06
CA ARG A 96 3.80 -21.14 19.99
C ARG A 96 2.28 -21.23 19.88
N LYS A 97 1.58 -21.30 21.01
CA LYS A 97 0.10 -21.35 21.00
C LYS A 97 -0.50 -20.03 20.53
N GLU A 98 0.12 -18.90 20.86
CA GLU A 98 -0.33 -17.59 20.40
C GLU A 98 -0.14 -17.45 18.90
N THR A 99 1.02 -17.82 18.37
CA THR A 99 1.29 -17.92 16.93
C THR A 99 0.27 -18.82 16.23
N ASP A 100 0.09 -20.06 16.69
CA ASP A 100 -0.87 -20.99 16.10
C ASP A 100 -2.31 -20.45 16.12
N ARG A 101 -2.69 -19.76 17.20
CA ARG A 101 -4.01 -19.14 17.33
C ARG A 101 -4.16 -17.99 16.34
N PHE A 102 -3.12 -17.17 16.16
CA PHE A 102 -3.12 -16.06 15.23
C PHE A 102 -3.19 -16.55 13.79
N LEU A 103 -2.33 -17.52 13.41
CA LEU A 103 -2.33 -18.14 12.09
C LEU A 103 -3.72 -18.70 11.73
N ARG A 104 -4.37 -19.43 12.65
CA ARG A 104 -5.76 -19.88 12.45
C ARG A 104 -6.75 -18.72 12.27
N SER A 105 -6.58 -17.62 13.02
CA SER A 105 -7.42 -16.43 12.88
C SER A 105 -7.25 -15.76 11.51
N PHE A 106 -6.02 -15.71 11.01
CA PHE A 106 -5.63 -15.14 9.72
C PHE A 106 -6.05 -16.03 8.53
N GLN A 107 -5.93 -17.35 8.68
CA GLN A 107 -6.23 -18.30 7.61
C GLN A 107 -7.72 -18.58 7.44
N GLU A 108 -8.50 -18.57 8.53
CA GLU A 108 -9.94 -18.95 8.46
C GLU A 108 -10.83 -18.17 9.44
N GLY A 109 -10.24 -17.45 10.39
CA GLY A 109 -10.97 -16.89 11.52
C GLY A 109 -11.42 -15.44 11.36
N LYS A 110 -11.22 -14.66 12.42
CA LYS A 110 -11.76 -13.30 12.53
C LYS A 110 -10.97 -12.31 11.66
N ALA A 111 -9.64 -12.43 11.67
CA ALA A 111 -8.75 -11.58 10.89
C ALA A 111 -9.04 -11.72 9.39
N ARG A 112 -9.12 -12.96 8.88
CA ARG A 112 -9.48 -13.22 7.48
C ARG A 112 -10.80 -12.55 7.07
N ARG A 113 -11.85 -12.78 7.85
CA ARG A 113 -13.19 -12.26 7.55
C ARG A 113 -13.26 -10.74 7.59
N LEU A 114 -12.39 -10.09 8.38
CA LEU A 114 -12.30 -8.63 8.42
C LEU A 114 -11.58 -8.10 7.19
N LEU A 115 -10.41 -8.66 6.85
CA LEU A 115 -9.65 -8.31 5.64
C LEU A 115 -10.50 -8.50 4.37
N GLN A 116 -11.09 -9.68 4.17
CA GLN A 116 -11.99 -9.96 3.04
C GLN A 116 -13.19 -9.00 2.96
N ARG A 117 -13.67 -8.53 4.13
CA ARG A 117 -14.77 -7.58 4.17
C ARG A 117 -14.34 -6.18 3.75
N VAL A 118 -13.11 -5.78 4.08
CA VAL A 118 -12.53 -4.52 3.60
C VAL A 118 -12.26 -4.60 2.10
N GLU A 119 -11.69 -5.69 1.61
CA GLU A 119 -11.48 -5.91 0.17
C GLU A 119 -12.77 -5.88 -0.64
N GLY A 120 -13.84 -6.53 -0.14
CA GLY A 120 -15.00 -6.84 -0.97
C GLY A 120 -16.23 -5.95 -0.76
N LYS A 121 -16.20 -4.97 0.16
CA LYS A 121 -17.45 -4.30 0.55
C LYS A 121 -17.36 -2.81 0.86
N SER A 122 -18.07 -2.03 0.03
CA SER A 122 -18.53 -0.69 0.40
C SER A 122 -19.96 -0.71 0.94
N TYR A 123 -20.21 -0.14 2.12
CA TYR A 123 -21.55 0.04 2.70
C TYR A 123 -22.20 1.36 2.25
N HIS A 124 -21.45 2.27 1.64
CA HIS A 124 -21.91 3.61 1.28
C HIS A 124 -21.66 3.86 -0.20
N ARG A 125 -22.73 4.10 -0.97
CA ARG A 125 -22.60 4.45 -2.40
C ARG A 125 -21.86 5.78 -2.61
N ASN A 126 -22.05 6.73 -1.71
CA ASN A 126 -21.34 8.00 -1.70
C ASN A 126 -20.69 8.16 -0.32
N ILE A 127 -19.45 7.67 -0.21
CA ILE A 127 -18.68 7.67 1.04
C ILE A 127 -18.32 9.09 1.49
N VAL A 128 -17.97 9.99 0.57
CA VAL A 128 -17.67 11.40 0.87
C VAL A 128 -18.85 12.07 1.57
N ARG A 129 -20.07 11.89 1.05
CA ARG A 129 -21.29 12.42 1.68
C ARG A 129 -21.61 11.76 3.02
N ALA A 130 -21.27 10.48 3.18
CA ALA A 130 -21.47 9.77 4.45
C ALA A 130 -20.54 10.31 5.53
N LEU A 131 -19.25 10.54 5.20
CA LEU A 131 -18.26 11.17 6.07
C LEU A 131 -18.71 12.57 6.53
N LEU A 132 -19.15 13.42 5.60
CA LEU A 132 -19.62 14.78 5.92
C LEU A 132 -20.83 14.82 6.86
N ARG A 133 -21.65 13.76 6.89
CA ARG A 133 -22.88 13.70 7.69
C ARG A 133 -22.70 12.98 9.01
N TYR A 134 -21.60 12.26 9.19
CA TYR A 134 -21.37 11.48 10.39
C TYR A 134 -21.07 12.41 11.56
N VAL A 135 -21.68 12.14 12.72
CA VAL A 135 -21.46 12.89 13.96
C VAL A 135 -20.65 11.99 14.91
N PRO A 136 -19.36 12.30 15.16
CA PRO A 136 -18.51 11.49 16.01
C PRO A 136 -19.03 11.47 17.45
N GLN A 137 -18.85 10.33 18.13
CA GLN A 137 -19.35 10.13 19.50
C GLN A 137 -18.29 10.32 20.58
N ASN A 138 -17.01 10.27 20.21
CA ASN A 138 -15.85 10.46 21.07
C ASN A 138 -14.71 11.09 20.25
N GLU A 139 -13.59 11.40 20.91
CA GLU A 139 -12.44 12.02 20.26
C GLU A 139 -11.77 11.08 19.25
N ASP A 140 -11.70 9.77 19.54
CA ASP A 140 -11.12 8.77 18.64
C ASP A 140 -11.88 8.71 17.29
N GLU A 141 -13.22 8.66 17.33
CA GLU A 141 -14.05 8.71 16.13
C GLU A 141 -13.88 10.05 15.40
N ARG A 142 -13.67 11.15 16.12
CA ARG A 142 -13.47 12.46 15.52
C ARG A 142 -12.14 12.54 14.78
N LEU A 143 -11.03 12.14 15.41
CA LEU A 143 -9.70 12.12 14.81
C LEU A 143 -9.68 11.26 13.55
N LEU A 144 -10.22 10.04 13.63
CA LEU A 144 -10.27 9.16 12.46
C LEU A 144 -11.22 9.70 11.37
N LEU A 145 -12.35 10.30 11.76
CA LEU A 145 -13.27 10.90 10.80
C LEU A 145 -12.63 12.07 10.04
N ASP A 146 -11.88 12.92 10.74
CA ASP A 146 -11.23 14.08 10.13
C ASP A 146 -10.10 13.64 9.19
N SER A 147 -9.28 12.65 9.60
CA SER A 147 -8.28 12.04 8.71
C SER A 147 -8.92 11.37 7.47
N MET A 148 -10.05 10.67 7.61
CA MET A 148 -10.78 10.11 6.45
C MET A 148 -11.39 11.19 5.53
N LYS A 149 -11.72 12.38 6.05
CA LYS A 149 -12.20 13.49 5.21
C LYS A 149 -11.06 14.10 4.39
N GLU A 150 -9.89 14.25 4.99
CA GLU A 150 -8.67 14.69 4.30
C GLU A 150 -8.32 13.69 3.19
N GLY A 151 -8.34 12.40 3.50
CA GLY A 151 -8.06 11.34 2.52
C GLY A 151 -9.13 11.12 1.44
N CYS A 152 -10.21 11.91 1.41
CA CYS A 152 -11.26 11.76 0.39
C CYS A 152 -10.75 11.99 -1.04
N GLU A 153 -9.69 12.78 -1.20
CA GLU A 153 -9.09 13.05 -2.51
C GLU A 153 -8.42 11.83 -3.14
N PHE A 154 -7.95 10.88 -2.31
CA PHE A 154 -7.26 9.66 -2.76
C PHE A 154 -8.23 8.53 -3.13
N LEU A 155 -9.55 8.72 -2.95
CA LEU A 155 -10.54 7.68 -3.21
C LEU A 155 -10.86 7.48 -4.69
N PHE A 156 -10.67 8.53 -5.50
CA PHE A 156 -10.99 8.54 -6.93
C PHE A 156 -9.91 9.28 -7.71
N PRO A 157 -8.66 8.78 -7.68
CA PRO A 157 -7.55 9.48 -8.28
C PRO A 157 -7.65 9.48 -9.81
N ARG A 158 -7.01 10.47 -10.43
CA ARG A 158 -6.90 10.52 -11.90
C ARG A 158 -5.92 9.46 -12.43
N LYS A 159 -4.83 9.24 -11.69
CA LYS A 159 -3.81 8.22 -11.90
C LYS A 159 -3.66 7.50 -10.57
N ALA A 160 -3.89 6.19 -10.54
CA ALA A 160 -3.86 5.42 -9.30
C ALA A 160 -2.44 5.35 -8.75
N LEU A 161 -2.27 5.16 -7.44
CA LEU A 161 -0.93 5.04 -6.86
C LEU A 161 -0.11 3.93 -7.52
N MET A 162 -0.72 2.76 -7.78
CA MET A 162 -0.02 1.65 -8.44
C MET A 162 0.31 1.92 -9.92
N ASP A 163 -0.27 2.95 -10.55
CA ASP A 163 0.10 3.37 -11.91
C ASP A 163 1.45 4.13 -11.94
N TYR A 164 1.99 4.50 -10.77
CA TYR A 164 3.35 5.03 -10.64
C TYR A 164 4.40 3.93 -10.47
N GLN A 165 4.02 2.65 -10.46
CA GLN A 165 5.00 1.57 -10.49
C GLN A 165 5.65 1.54 -11.88
N TYR A 166 6.89 1.97 -11.95
CA TYR A 166 7.73 1.83 -13.12
C TYR A 166 9.07 1.29 -12.64
N ASP A 167 9.54 0.24 -13.29
CA ASP A 167 10.84 -0.35 -13.01
C ASP A 167 11.87 0.24 -13.99
N PRO A 168 12.72 1.19 -13.54
CA PRO A 168 13.72 1.80 -14.39
C PRO A 168 14.91 0.88 -14.68
N PHE A 169 15.04 -0.22 -13.93
CA PHE A 169 16.17 -1.16 -14.01
C PHE A 169 15.71 -2.55 -14.45
N TYR A 170 14.58 -2.61 -15.17
CA TYR A 170 13.98 -3.84 -15.62
C TYR A 170 14.94 -4.69 -16.47
N GLU A 171 15.05 -5.96 -16.10
CA GLU A 171 15.72 -7.00 -16.85
C GLU A 171 14.76 -8.19 -17.03
N GLU A 172 14.85 -8.91 -18.15
CA GLU A 172 13.96 -10.05 -18.42
C GLU A 172 14.24 -11.23 -17.47
N GLU A 173 15.51 -11.45 -17.12
CA GLU A 173 15.98 -12.48 -16.19
C GLU A 173 16.92 -11.83 -15.16
N PRO A 174 16.38 -11.07 -14.18
CA PRO A 174 17.21 -10.40 -13.19
C PRO A 174 17.78 -11.42 -12.20
N GLU A 175 19.00 -11.18 -11.70
CA GLU A 175 19.60 -12.00 -10.64
C GLU A 175 18.81 -11.90 -9.33
N PHE A 176 18.26 -10.72 -9.05
CA PHE A 176 17.41 -10.42 -7.89
C PHE A 176 16.12 -9.75 -8.36
N LEU A 177 14.97 -10.24 -7.90
CA LEU A 177 13.68 -9.62 -8.22
C LEU A 177 13.56 -8.26 -7.50
N PRO A 178 13.07 -7.21 -8.18
CA PRO A 178 12.80 -5.94 -7.54
C PRO A 178 11.72 -6.08 -6.48
N MET A 179 11.78 -5.24 -5.45
CA MET A 179 10.77 -5.20 -4.40
C MET A 179 9.61 -4.31 -4.87
N PRO A 180 8.43 -4.87 -5.16
CA PRO A 180 7.35 -4.14 -5.80
C PRO A 180 6.69 -3.13 -4.86
N LEU A 181 6.02 -2.12 -5.42
CA LEU A 181 5.32 -1.09 -4.64
C LEU A 181 4.21 -1.69 -3.76
N GLN A 182 3.60 -2.80 -4.19
CA GLN A 182 2.59 -3.56 -3.46
C GLN A 182 3.14 -4.19 -2.16
N SER A 183 4.43 -4.53 -2.11
CA SER A 183 5.07 -5.00 -0.88
C SER A 183 5.27 -3.88 0.13
N GLN A 184 5.32 -2.62 -0.34
CA GLN A 184 5.51 -1.43 0.49
C GLN A 184 4.17 -0.82 0.95
N VAL A 185 3.12 -0.88 0.12
CA VAL A 185 1.82 -0.25 0.39
C VAL A 185 0.71 -1.29 0.33
N ARG A 186 0.16 -1.67 1.49
CA ARG A 186 -0.87 -2.72 1.57
C ARG A 186 -1.74 -2.61 2.82
N VAL A 187 -2.90 -3.26 2.77
CA VAL A 187 -3.79 -3.41 3.92
C VAL A 187 -3.43 -4.66 4.71
N VAL A 188 -3.17 -4.49 6.01
CA VAL A 188 -2.80 -5.58 6.93
C VAL A 188 -3.83 -5.76 8.03
N TYR A 189 -3.79 -6.89 8.75
CA TYR A 189 -4.68 -7.07 9.89
C TYR A 189 -4.30 -6.10 11.03
N ASP A 190 -3.06 -6.15 11.47
CA ASP A 190 -2.45 -5.30 12.49
C ASP A 190 -1.00 -4.98 12.09
N THR A 191 -0.45 -3.85 12.52
CA THR A 191 0.96 -3.53 12.29
C THR A 191 1.88 -4.31 13.23
N ASP A 192 1.37 -4.68 14.40
CA ASP A 192 2.15 -5.33 15.47
C ASP A 192 1.88 -6.86 15.56
N ASP A 193 1.27 -7.45 14.53
CA ASP A 193 1.10 -8.91 14.49
C ASP A 193 2.29 -9.65 13.88
N ILE A 194 2.40 -10.94 14.20
CA ILE A 194 3.54 -11.78 13.81
C ILE A 194 3.73 -11.91 12.30
N ILE A 195 2.66 -11.77 11.49
CA ILE A 195 2.79 -11.86 10.03
C ILE A 195 3.32 -10.53 9.51
N SER A 196 2.78 -9.40 9.97
CA SER A 196 3.29 -8.07 9.62
C SER A 196 4.75 -7.90 10.04
N GLU A 197 5.12 -8.35 11.25
CA GLU A 197 6.51 -8.33 11.72
C GLU A 197 7.41 -9.19 10.83
N ALA A 198 6.97 -10.40 10.48
CA ALA A 198 7.72 -11.27 9.57
C ALA A 198 7.89 -10.65 8.18
N LEU A 199 6.88 -9.95 7.65
CA LEU A 199 6.96 -9.24 6.37
C LEU A 199 7.95 -8.08 6.42
N VAL A 200 7.95 -7.30 7.51
CA VAL A 200 8.92 -6.22 7.70
C VAL A 200 10.34 -6.78 7.78
N ASN A 201 10.53 -7.89 8.50
CA ASN A 201 11.82 -8.56 8.61
C ASN A 201 12.29 -9.13 7.26
N ASP A 202 11.40 -9.75 6.49
CA ASP A 202 11.70 -10.23 5.14
C ASP A 202 12.06 -9.08 4.20
N TYR A 203 11.29 -7.98 4.22
CA TYR A 203 11.59 -6.77 3.45
C TYR A 203 12.99 -6.24 3.78
N ASN A 204 13.28 -6.02 5.06
CA ASN A 204 14.58 -5.50 5.52
C ASN A 204 15.74 -6.45 5.25
N TYR A 205 15.49 -7.76 5.24
CA TYR A 205 16.51 -8.75 4.90
C TYR A 205 16.87 -8.67 3.42
N ASN A 206 15.89 -8.47 2.54
CA ASN A 206 16.07 -8.45 1.10
C ASN A 206 16.52 -7.08 0.55
N GLU A 207 16.19 -5.98 1.22
CA GLU A 207 16.48 -4.61 0.75
C GLU A 207 17.96 -4.39 0.38
N PRO A 208 18.96 -4.84 1.15
CA PRO A 208 20.38 -4.65 0.78
C PRO A 208 20.83 -5.47 -0.45
N TYR A 209 20.05 -6.46 -0.86
CA TYR A 209 20.35 -7.37 -1.97
C TYR A 209 19.49 -7.10 -3.22
N SER A 210 18.54 -6.18 -3.13
CA SER A 210 17.64 -5.81 -4.23
C SER A 210 17.44 -4.28 -4.26
N TYR A 211 16.41 -3.81 -4.95
CA TYR A 211 16.01 -2.42 -4.98
C TYR A 211 14.48 -2.31 -4.92
N SER A 212 13.99 -1.18 -4.39
CA SER A 212 12.57 -0.91 -4.24
C SER A 212 12.02 -0.20 -5.48
N ILE A 213 10.89 -0.69 -6.01
CA ILE A 213 10.11 0.06 -6.99
C ILE A 213 9.33 1.12 -6.22
N ILE A 214 9.70 2.37 -6.44
CA ILE A 214 9.07 3.54 -5.82
C ILE A 214 8.26 4.33 -6.86
N PRO A 215 7.28 5.15 -6.44
CA PRO A 215 6.47 5.93 -7.36
C PRO A 215 7.33 6.78 -8.30
N THR A 216 7.12 6.60 -9.60
CA THR A 216 7.92 7.21 -10.65
C THR A 216 7.01 7.80 -11.72
N GLU A 217 7.24 9.07 -12.07
CA GLU A 217 6.56 9.70 -13.20
C GLU A 217 7.23 9.30 -14.50
N THR A 218 6.43 9.06 -15.54
CA THR A 218 6.95 8.59 -16.84
C THR A 218 6.31 9.32 -18.02
N LEU A 219 7.06 9.45 -19.11
CA LEU A 219 6.56 9.97 -20.37
C LEU A 219 7.19 9.23 -21.54
N VAL A 220 6.36 8.50 -22.27
CA VAL A 220 6.75 7.90 -23.55
C VAL A 220 6.92 9.01 -24.59
N LEU A 221 8.13 9.12 -25.12
CA LEU A 221 8.45 10.02 -26.22
C LEU A 221 8.00 9.41 -27.54
N SER A 222 7.31 10.23 -28.31
CA SER A 222 6.89 9.94 -29.68
C SER A 222 7.05 11.20 -30.54
N PRO A 223 6.98 11.09 -31.88
CA PRO A 223 6.93 12.26 -32.75
C PRO A 223 5.79 13.23 -32.45
N ASP A 224 4.72 12.76 -31.78
CA ASP A 224 3.54 13.55 -31.39
C ASP A 224 3.66 14.15 -29.97
N THR A 225 4.80 13.99 -29.30
CA THR A 225 5.03 14.57 -27.96
C THR A 225 5.21 16.08 -28.08
N GLU A 226 4.15 16.84 -27.77
CA GLU A 226 4.13 18.31 -27.88
C GLU A 226 4.51 19.05 -26.59
N LYS A 227 4.61 18.34 -25.46
CA LYS A 227 4.87 18.93 -24.14
C LYS A 227 6.18 18.41 -23.52
N PRO A 228 6.92 19.26 -22.79
CA PRO A 228 8.08 18.81 -22.03
C PRO A 228 7.66 17.85 -20.91
N PHE A 229 8.60 17.03 -20.44
CA PHE A 229 8.40 16.22 -19.24
C PHE A 229 8.34 17.11 -18.01
N THR A 230 7.27 16.94 -17.21
CA THR A 230 7.04 17.68 -15.97
C THR A 230 6.50 16.71 -14.92
N MET A 231 6.87 16.96 -13.65
CA MET A 231 6.26 16.30 -12.50
C MET A 231 5.16 17.21 -11.92
N ASP A 232 4.15 17.48 -12.73
CA ASP A 232 3.06 18.39 -12.32
C ASP A 232 2.08 17.76 -11.32
N ASP A 233 2.12 16.43 -11.17
CA ASP A 233 1.22 15.67 -10.31
C ASP A 233 1.94 15.21 -9.04
N ASP A 234 1.75 15.93 -7.94
CA ASP A 234 2.30 15.63 -6.62
C ASP A 234 1.44 14.60 -5.83
N TYR A 235 0.65 13.80 -6.54
CA TYR A 235 -0.25 12.83 -5.94
C TYR A 235 0.45 11.84 -4.98
N PRO A 236 1.57 11.20 -5.35
CA PRO A 236 2.28 10.30 -4.44
C PRO A 236 2.69 11.00 -3.14
N GLU A 237 3.31 12.18 -3.20
CA GLU A 237 3.78 12.94 -2.04
C GLU A 237 2.62 13.26 -1.09
N ARG A 238 1.50 13.75 -1.63
CA ARG A 238 0.31 14.07 -0.83
C ARG A 238 -0.34 12.81 -0.24
N PHE A 239 -0.38 11.72 -1.00
CA PHE A 239 -0.90 10.44 -0.53
C PHE A 239 -0.12 9.94 0.68
N PHE A 240 1.21 9.95 0.63
CA PHE A 240 2.05 9.43 1.71
C PHE A 240 2.03 10.31 2.95
N GLN A 241 2.05 11.64 2.77
CA GLN A 241 1.89 12.57 3.89
C GLN A 241 0.58 12.32 4.67
N TRP A 242 -0.51 12.06 3.94
CA TRP A 242 -1.78 11.69 4.57
C TRP A 242 -1.74 10.28 5.17
N ALA A 243 -1.15 9.32 4.47
CA ALA A 243 -1.06 7.92 4.90
C ALA A 243 -0.30 7.78 6.22
N ASP A 244 0.81 8.50 6.41
CA ASP A 244 1.55 8.55 7.68
C ASP A 244 0.62 8.88 8.85
N SER A 245 -0.12 9.99 8.72
CA SER A 245 -1.03 10.46 9.75
C SER A 245 -2.19 9.47 9.99
N PHE A 246 -2.73 8.88 8.92
CA PHE A 246 -3.83 7.92 9.02
C PHE A 246 -3.39 6.60 9.69
N ILE A 247 -2.23 6.07 9.31
CA ILE A 247 -1.66 4.84 9.88
C ILE A 247 -1.32 5.07 11.35
N ASP A 248 -0.68 6.18 11.71
CA ASP A 248 -0.39 6.54 13.10
C ASP A 248 -1.67 6.58 13.96
N ILE A 249 -2.74 7.20 13.46
CA ILE A 249 -4.03 7.24 14.17
C ILE A 249 -4.59 5.82 14.35
N THR A 250 -4.52 4.97 13.32
CA THR A 250 -5.18 3.67 13.33
C THR A 250 -4.40 2.57 14.05
N ALA A 251 -3.07 2.62 14.06
CA ALA A 251 -2.22 1.72 14.84
C ALA A 251 -2.38 1.96 16.35
N ASN A 252 -2.55 3.22 16.76
CA ASN A 252 -2.71 3.60 18.17
C ASN A 252 -4.14 3.42 18.75
N ASN A 253 -5.11 2.94 17.96
CA ASN A 253 -6.54 2.84 18.34
C ASN A 253 -7.02 1.41 18.68
#